data_AF-A0A4Q5ZPV3-F1
#
_entry.id   AF-A0A4Q5ZPV3-F1
#
_cell.length_a   1.000
_cell.length_b   1.000
_cell.length_c   1.000
_cell.angle_alpha   90.00
_cell.angle_beta   90.00
_cell.angle_gamma   90.00
#
_symmetry.space_group_name_H-M   'P 1'
#
loop_
_entity.id
_entity.type
_entity.pdbx_description
1 polymer ?
#
loop_
_entity_poly.entity_id
_entity_poly.type
_entity_poly.pdbx_seq_one_letter_code
_entity_poly.pdbx_strand_id
1 'polypeptide(L)'
;VAMAIALEAKARGIRQILSPVVNIASDVRWGRVEETYGEDPYLSSEIGVAFVSAFEKQNIITTPKHFLANTGDGGRDSYPIHWNERLLEEIHLPPFKALIQRGGSRSVMTSYNSINGSPASANDWLLNQKLKKEWGFTGFVISDAGAVGGANVLHFTTKDYPASGASSVNNGLDVIFQTNQEHHKLFDPHFLDGTMQQAVIDSAVARVLRAKFELGLFENPYVSEATAQQWLAAAKHKPVAKKAALESIVLLQNNAVAVSPATITGTTKTAGTIKTTGTTAPTGTTKTAGTTATTGTTANSTIGSAPILPLKKNLRSVAVIGTDASEARLGGYSGPGNNKISILDGIRKKIGSSKVAFAPGPGIHAMSTVPVPATSLKYKSGSEMNTGLMAEYFDNINLQGSPVLKRTDNAINFKWTFMPPDEKLRTDNYSVRWTGSIQSPVTGTYRLGLEGNDGFRMYIDNKLVIDNWNKQSYHSRLIKHAFVKDKAYAIRVEFFEPVGNAAIKLVWDHGVPKNQDELIRQAVSAASKSEIAIIVAGIHEGEFQD
;
A
#
# COMPACT_ATOMS: atom_id res chain seq x y z
N VAL A 1 17.51 9.66 -8.40
CA VAL A 1 16.73 8.51 -7.89
C VAL A 1 16.28 7.60 -9.03
N ALA A 2 15.48 8.09 -9.99
CA ALA A 2 14.93 7.26 -11.08
C ALA A 2 15.97 6.41 -11.84
N MET A 3 17.14 6.96 -12.17
CA MET A 3 18.22 6.19 -12.82
C MET A 3 18.69 4.98 -11.99
N ALA A 4 18.78 5.13 -10.67
CA ALA A 4 19.16 4.01 -9.80
C ALA A 4 18.09 2.90 -9.84
N ILE A 5 16.81 3.29 -9.83
CA ILE A 5 15.69 2.34 -9.96
C ILE A 5 15.70 1.69 -11.35
N ALA A 6 15.93 2.44 -12.42
CA ALA A 6 15.98 1.93 -13.79
C ALA A 6 17.11 0.90 -13.98
N LEU A 7 18.31 1.15 -13.45
CA LEU A 7 19.42 0.20 -13.50
C LEU A 7 19.10 -1.09 -12.75
N GLU A 8 18.53 -0.97 -11.56
CA GLU A 8 18.09 -2.11 -10.75
C GLU A 8 16.96 -2.91 -11.42
N ALA A 9 16.00 -2.23 -12.05
CA ALA A 9 14.91 -2.86 -12.79
C ALA A 9 15.44 -3.61 -14.03
N LYS A 10 16.31 -2.96 -14.81
CA LYS A 10 16.91 -3.54 -16.02
C LYS A 10 17.68 -4.81 -15.72
N ALA A 11 18.47 -4.79 -14.64
CA ALA A 11 19.25 -5.92 -14.19
C ALA A 11 18.40 -7.14 -13.80
N ARG A 12 17.14 -6.91 -13.40
CA ARG A 12 16.15 -7.96 -13.09
C ARG A 12 15.33 -8.39 -14.30
N GLY A 13 15.66 -7.92 -15.50
CA GLY A 13 14.94 -8.26 -16.73
C GLY A 13 13.66 -7.48 -16.95
N ILE A 14 13.36 -6.47 -16.13
CA ILE A 14 12.19 -5.60 -16.34
C ILE A 14 12.43 -4.74 -17.58
N ARG A 15 11.44 -4.71 -18.48
CA ARG A 15 11.47 -4.01 -19.78
C ARG A 15 10.30 -3.05 -19.97
N GLN A 16 9.30 -3.14 -19.11
CA GLN A 16 8.22 -2.16 -18.95
C GLN A 16 7.96 -1.96 -17.45
N ILE A 17 7.74 -0.73 -17.02
CA ILE A 17 7.26 -0.38 -15.68
C ILE A 17 5.92 0.34 -15.76
N LEU A 18 5.00 -0.01 -14.85
CA LEU A 18 3.66 0.57 -14.76
C LEU A 18 3.68 1.83 -13.88
N SER A 19 4.44 2.82 -14.33
CA SER A 19 4.79 4.04 -13.58
C SER A 19 5.30 5.13 -14.53
N PRO A 20 5.28 6.41 -14.10
CA PRO A 20 4.83 6.92 -12.78
C PRO A 20 3.32 7.20 -12.70
N VAL A 21 2.79 7.32 -11.48
CA VAL A 21 1.49 7.98 -11.27
C VAL A 21 1.68 9.48 -11.36
N VAL A 22 0.88 10.13 -12.21
CA VAL A 22 0.92 11.59 -12.45
C VAL A 22 -0.47 12.22 -12.46
N ASN A 23 -1.47 11.52 -11.93
CA ASN A 23 -2.76 12.14 -11.63
C ASN A 23 -2.56 13.27 -10.61
N ILE A 24 -3.27 14.39 -10.79
CA ILE A 24 -3.19 15.54 -9.89
C ILE A 24 -3.94 15.24 -8.60
N ALA A 25 -3.27 15.43 -7.45
CA ALA A 25 -3.85 15.33 -6.12
C ALA A 25 -4.79 16.52 -5.83
N SER A 26 -5.91 16.57 -6.57
CA SER A 26 -6.90 17.66 -6.49
C SER A 26 -7.80 17.59 -5.25
N ASP A 27 -7.84 16.43 -4.57
CA ASP A 27 -8.53 16.24 -3.29
C ASP A 27 -7.63 15.43 -2.35
N VAL A 28 -7.45 15.91 -1.13
CA VAL A 28 -6.55 15.32 -0.12
C VAL A 28 -7.08 14.02 0.48
N ARG A 29 -8.36 13.69 0.25
CA ARG A 29 -8.96 12.43 0.70
C ARG A 29 -8.67 11.28 -0.25
N TRP A 30 -8.20 11.56 -1.46
CA TRP A 30 -7.91 10.52 -2.43
C TRP A 30 -6.86 9.56 -1.88
N GLY A 31 -7.20 8.27 -1.81
CA GLY A 31 -6.39 7.27 -1.13
C GLY A 31 -5.02 6.99 -1.75
N ARG A 32 -4.69 7.62 -2.89
CA ARG A 32 -3.42 7.48 -3.62
C ARG A 32 -2.61 8.78 -3.74
N VAL A 33 -2.89 9.78 -2.89
CA VAL A 33 -2.14 11.05 -2.85
C VAL A 33 -0.64 10.80 -2.67
N GLU A 34 -0.25 9.77 -1.91
CA GLU A 34 1.14 9.37 -1.65
C GLU A 34 1.86 8.78 -2.87
N GLU A 35 1.13 8.36 -3.91
CA GLU A 35 1.70 7.74 -5.12
C GLU A 35 2.01 8.78 -6.22
N THR A 36 1.45 9.99 -6.13
CA THR A 36 1.65 11.07 -7.12
C THR A 36 2.65 12.14 -6.64
N TYR A 37 2.90 13.14 -7.48
CA TYR A 37 3.85 14.24 -7.22
C TYR A 37 3.23 15.50 -6.61
N GLY A 38 1.90 15.57 -6.53
CA GLY A 38 1.18 16.65 -5.83
C GLY A 38 0.04 17.25 -6.64
N GLU A 39 -0.34 18.46 -6.27
CA GLU A 39 -1.50 19.18 -6.83
C GLU A 39 -1.15 20.10 -8.02
N ASP A 40 0.12 20.42 -8.23
CA ASP A 40 0.55 21.34 -9.29
C ASP A 40 0.90 20.60 -10.60
N PRO A 41 0.24 20.92 -11.74
CA PRO A 41 0.50 20.27 -13.02
C PRO A 41 1.92 20.49 -13.54
N TYR A 42 2.51 21.66 -13.30
CA TYR A 42 3.85 21.97 -13.81
C TYR A 42 4.92 21.16 -13.07
N LEU A 43 4.91 21.19 -11.73
CA LEU A 43 5.82 20.42 -10.90
C LEU A 43 5.69 18.91 -11.15
N SER A 44 4.45 18.41 -11.26
CA SER A 44 4.19 17.01 -11.60
C SER A 44 4.76 16.64 -12.98
N SER A 45 4.68 17.54 -13.95
CA SER A 45 5.29 17.38 -15.28
C SER A 45 6.81 17.30 -15.20
N GLU A 46 7.46 18.23 -14.50
CA GLU A 46 8.93 18.28 -14.42
C GLU A 46 9.52 17.07 -13.69
N ILE A 47 8.92 16.68 -12.55
CA ILE A 47 9.36 15.50 -11.79
C ILE A 47 9.11 14.23 -12.61
N GLY A 48 7.94 14.10 -13.24
CA GLY A 48 7.60 12.95 -14.05
C GLY A 48 8.47 12.82 -15.31
N VAL A 49 8.82 13.93 -15.98
CA VAL A 49 9.78 13.92 -17.10
C VAL A 49 11.15 13.42 -16.65
N ALA A 50 11.63 13.86 -15.49
CA ALA A 50 12.91 13.39 -14.94
C ALA A 50 12.87 11.88 -14.61
N PHE A 51 11.74 11.38 -14.11
CA PHE A 51 11.52 9.95 -13.88
C PHE A 51 11.51 9.16 -15.18
N VAL A 52 10.63 9.52 -16.11
CA VAL A 52 10.43 8.82 -17.39
C VAL A 52 11.72 8.77 -18.20
N SER A 53 12.39 9.92 -18.35
CA SER A 53 13.63 10.02 -19.12
C SER A 53 14.71 9.07 -18.64
N ALA A 54 14.79 8.79 -17.33
CA ALA A 54 15.79 7.89 -16.78
C ALA A 54 15.56 6.43 -17.17
N PHE A 55 14.30 5.99 -17.21
CA PHE A 55 13.93 4.63 -17.59
C PHE A 55 14.02 4.42 -19.10
N GLU A 56 13.49 5.35 -19.89
CA GLU A 56 13.53 5.24 -21.35
C GLU A 56 14.96 5.25 -21.89
N LYS A 57 15.88 6.03 -21.28
CA LYS A 57 17.33 5.97 -21.58
C LYS A 57 17.97 4.61 -21.28
N GLN A 58 17.38 3.84 -20.37
CA GLN A 58 17.82 2.47 -20.07
C GLN A 58 17.13 1.43 -20.97
N ASN A 59 16.36 1.86 -21.97
CA ASN A 59 15.48 1.02 -22.79
C ASN A 59 14.49 0.21 -21.94
N ILE A 60 13.88 0.87 -20.95
CA ILE A 60 12.73 0.34 -20.20
C ILE A 60 11.54 1.24 -20.54
N ILE A 61 10.47 0.63 -21.04
CA ILE A 61 9.23 1.33 -21.36
C ILE A 61 8.58 1.82 -20.06
N THR A 62 8.24 3.08 -20.03
CA THR A 62 7.46 3.70 -18.97
C THR A 62 5.99 3.73 -19.34
N THR A 63 5.13 3.76 -18.33
CA THR A 63 3.67 3.76 -18.51
C THR A 63 3.05 4.76 -17.54
N PRO A 64 3.06 6.07 -17.86
CA PRO A 64 2.41 7.10 -17.05
C PRO A 64 0.94 6.75 -16.87
N LYS A 65 0.46 6.91 -15.63
CA LYS A 65 -0.87 6.45 -15.24
C LYS A 65 -1.52 7.38 -14.21
N HIS A 66 -2.83 7.36 -14.06
CA HIS A 66 -3.82 6.65 -14.88
C HIS A 66 -4.54 7.64 -15.78
N PHE A 67 -4.56 7.36 -17.07
CA PHE A 67 -5.05 8.24 -18.12
C PHE A 67 -6.57 8.06 -18.29
N LEU A 68 -7.42 8.92 -17.74
CA LEU A 68 -7.11 10.19 -17.08
C LEU A 68 -7.93 10.42 -15.80
N ALA A 69 -7.33 11.18 -14.87
CA ALA A 69 -7.98 11.77 -13.71
C ALA A 69 -8.69 10.74 -12.82
N ASN A 70 -7.90 9.78 -12.30
CA ASN A 70 -8.41 8.76 -11.37
C ASN A 70 -8.72 9.28 -9.95
N THR A 71 -8.63 10.60 -9.75
CA THR A 71 -9.15 11.33 -8.59
C THR A 71 -10.58 11.73 -8.92
N GLY A 72 -11.50 10.78 -8.74
CA GLY A 72 -12.89 10.89 -9.16
C GLY A 72 -13.76 11.77 -8.27
N ASP A 73 -15.07 11.75 -8.53
CA ASP A 73 -16.05 12.51 -7.74
C ASP A 73 -15.94 12.26 -6.23
N GLY A 74 -16.02 13.34 -5.45
CA GLY A 74 -15.85 13.31 -3.99
C GLY A 74 -14.43 13.00 -3.51
N GLY A 75 -13.42 13.08 -4.39
CA GLY A 75 -12.04 12.73 -4.07
C GLY A 75 -11.80 11.23 -4.03
N ARG A 76 -12.68 10.43 -4.64
CA ARG A 76 -12.64 8.97 -4.53
C ARG A 76 -11.86 8.34 -5.66
N ASP A 77 -11.07 7.34 -5.31
CA ASP A 77 -10.29 6.60 -6.29
C ASP A 77 -11.22 5.93 -7.31
N SER A 78 -10.92 6.11 -8.60
CA SER A 78 -11.63 5.43 -9.71
C SER A 78 -13.09 5.85 -9.95
N TYR A 79 -13.61 6.86 -9.26
CA TYR A 79 -14.98 7.34 -9.47
C TYR A 79 -15.13 8.19 -10.75
N PRO A 80 -16.34 8.24 -11.35
CA PRO A 80 -16.61 9.05 -12.55
C PRO A 80 -16.19 10.52 -12.41
N ILE A 81 -15.84 11.14 -13.53
CA ILE A 81 -15.61 12.58 -13.64
C ILE A 81 -16.52 13.21 -14.71
N HIS A 82 -16.95 14.44 -14.45
CA HIS A 82 -17.86 15.22 -15.31
C HIS A 82 -17.28 16.60 -15.67
N TRP A 83 -15.96 16.66 -15.83
CA TRP A 83 -15.24 17.90 -16.01
C TRP A 83 -15.23 18.37 -17.47
N ASN A 84 -15.15 19.70 -17.66
CA ASN A 84 -15.05 20.30 -18.98
C ASN A 84 -13.64 20.16 -19.56
N GLU A 85 -13.51 20.31 -20.89
CA GLU A 85 -12.23 20.15 -21.58
C GLU A 85 -11.17 21.13 -21.09
N ARG A 86 -11.54 22.38 -20.77
CA ARG A 86 -10.59 23.38 -20.26
C ARG A 86 -9.88 22.90 -18.98
N LEU A 87 -10.63 22.36 -18.02
CA LEU A 87 -10.04 21.85 -16.78
C LEU A 87 -9.11 20.66 -17.07
N LEU A 88 -9.51 19.77 -17.98
CA LEU A 88 -8.68 18.63 -18.37
C LEU A 88 -7.38 19.10 -19.03
N GLU A 89 -7.45 20.05 -19.97
CA GLU A 89 -6.31 20.60 -20.72
C GLU A 89 -5.34 21.41 -19.85
N GLU A 90 -5.85 22.17 -18.88
CA GLU A 90 -5.01 23.03 -18.04
C GLU A 90 -4.42 22.29 -16.83
N ILE A 91 -5.08 21.23 -16.33
CA ILE A 91 -4.70 20.59 -15.07
C ILE A 91 -4.27 19.12 -15.24
N HIS A 92 -5.10 18.29 -15.85
CA HIS A 92 -4.92 16.82 -15.78
C HIS A 92 -4.12 16.23 -16.95
N LEU A 93 -4.25 16.79 -18.15
CA LEU A 93 -3.53 16.38 -19.35
C LEU A 93 -2.05 16.83 -19.40
N PRO A 94 -1.64 18.01 -18.87
CA PRO A 94 -0.27 18.50 -19.01
C PRO A 94 0.82 17.52 -18.54
N PRO A 95 0.72 16.85 -17.39
CA PRO A 95 1.72 15.87 -16.98
C PRO A 95 1.87 14.74 -18.00
N PHE A 96 0.77 14.13 -18.46
CA PHE A 96 0.82 13.05 -19.45
C PHE A 96 1.45 13.52 -20.77
N LYS A 97 1.05 14.70 -21.26
CA LYS A 97 1.61 15.28 -22.48
C LYS A 97 3.11 15.51 -22.36
N ALA A 98 3.58 16.05 -21.23
CA ALA A 98 4.99 16.27 -20.97
C ALA A 98 5.77 14.95 -20.91
N LEU A 99 5.23 13.93 -20.24
CA LEU A 99 5.91 12.63 -20.09
C LEU A 99 6.01 11.89 -21.43
N ILE A 100 5.03 12.04 -22.32
CA ILE A 100 5.08 11.50 -23.68
C ILE A 100 6.08 12.28 -24.53
N GLN A 101 5.91 13.61 -24.65
CA GLN A 101 6.63 14.42 -25.64
C GLN A 101 8.06 14.77 -25.23
N ARG A 102 8.31 14.99 -23.93
CA ARG A 102 9.63 15.35 -23.39
C ARG A 102 10.31 14.18 -22.71
N GLY A 103 9.54 13.38 -21.96
CA GLY A 103 10.06 12.19 -21.28
C GLY A 103 10.38 11.04 -22.26
N GLY A 104 9.62 10.94 -23.36
CA GLY A 104 9.76 9.88 -24.36
C GLY A 104 9.04 8.59 -23.98
N SER A 105 7.98 8.68 -23.17
CA SER A 105 7.23 7.49 -22.75
C SER A 105 6.64 6.73 -23.94
N ARG A 106 6.82 5.40 -23.96
CA ARG A 106 6.33 4.51 -25.04
C ARG A 106 5.04 3.76 -24.71
N SER A 107 4.49 3.92 -23.51
CA SER A 107 3.19 3.36 -23.13
C SER A 107 2.40 4.34 -22.26
N VAL A 108 1.07 4.19 -22.20
CA VAL A 108 0.19 4.92 -21.27
C VAL A 108 -0.84 3.93 -20.72
N MET A 109 -1.16 4.04 -19.43
CA MET A 109 -2.18 3.19 -18.80
C MET A 109 -3.46 3.97 -18.58
N THR A 110 -4.60 3.44 -19.03
CA THR A 110 -5.90 4.07 -18.80
C THR A 110 -6.35 3.95 -17.35
N SER A 111 -7.23 4.85 -16.91
CA SER A 111 -7.84 4.79 -15.58
C SER A 111 -9.06 3.88 -15.52
N TYR A 112 -9.50 3.58 -14.30
CA TYR A 112 -10.72 2.81 -14.03
C TYR A 112 -12.00 3.63 -14.24
N ASN A 113 -11.94 4.94 -13.98
CA ASN A 113 -13.11 5.82 -14.00
C ASN A 113 -13.72 5.99 -15.41
N SER A 114 -14.91 6.57 -15.43
CA SER A 114 -15.50 7.14 -16.64
C SER A 114 -15.24 8.64 -16.73
N ILE A 115 -15.15 9.14 -17.95
CA ILE A 115 -14.99 10.56 -18.29
C ILE A 115 -16.20 10.94 -19.12
N ASN A 116 -17.05 11.83 -18.60
CA ASN A 116 -18.28 12.26 -19.26
C ASN A 116 -19.17 11.08 -19.69
N GLY A 117 -19.25 10.04 -18.86
CA GLY A 117 -20.11 8.87 -19.07
C GLY A 117 -19.50 7.74 -19.90
N SER A 118 -18.29 7.90 -20.45
CA SER A 118 -17.58 6.82 -21.16
C SER A 118 -16.39 6.31 -20.35
N PRO A 119 -16.21 4.98 -20.17
CA PRO A 119 -15.05 4.42 -19.49
C PRO A 119 -13.74 4.91 -20.13
N ALA A 120 -12.73 5.30 -19.34
CA ALA A 120 -11.47 5.80 -19.89
C ALA A 120 -10.77 4.77 -20.81
N SER A 121 -10.92 3.48 -20.51
CA SER A 121 -10.42 2.36 -21.32
C SER A 121 -11.15 2.17 -22.67
N ALA A 122 -12.27 2.87 -22.89
CA ALA A 122 -13.09 2.80 -24.11
C ALA A 122 -13.55 4.19 -24.58
N ASN A 123 -12.74 5.23 -24.35
CA ASN A 123 -13.10 6.62 -24.66
C ASN A 123 -12.40 7.10 -25.95
N ASP A 124 -13.14 7.19 -27.06
CA ASP A 124 -12.59 7.59 -28.37
C ASP A 124 -11.96 8.98 -28.36
N TRP A 125 -12.61 9.95 -27.70
CA TRP A 125 -12.09 11.31 -27.58
C TRP A 125 -10.72 11.31 -26.88
N LEU A 126 -10.58 10.55 -25.79
CA LEU A 126 -9.35 10.49 -25.02
C LEU A 126 -8.22 9.76 -25.77
N LEU A 127 -8.48 8.54 -26.26
CA LEU A 127 -7.42 7.65 -26.75
C LEU A 127 -7.12 7.86 -28.23
N ASN A 128 -8.15 7.92 -29.08
CA ASN A 128 -7.95 8.08 -30.52
C ASN A 128 -7.76 9.55 -30.89
N GLN A 129 -8.67 10.44 -30.47
CA GLN A 129 -8.64 11.85 -30.90
C GLN A 129 -7.53 12.64 -30.19
N LYS A 130 -7.50 12.65 -28.85
CA LYS A 130 -6.52 13.43 -28.08
C LYS A 130 -5.13 12.79 -28.08
N LEU A 131 -4.99 11.57 -27.60
CA LEU A 131 -3.68 10.92 -27.44
C LEU A 131 -3.02 10.54 -28.78
N LYS A 132 -3.69 9.74 -29.61
CA LYS A 132 -3.08 9.21 -30.85
C LYS A 132 -3.03 10.26 -31.97
N LYS A 133 -4.14 10.97 -32.24
CA LYS A 133 -4.24 11.90 -33.37
C LYS A 133 -3.70 13.30 -33.05
N GLU A 134 -4.14 13.94 -31.98
CA GLU A 134 -3.72 15.31 -31.66
C GLU A 134 -2.28 15.36 -31.13
N TRP A 135 -1.89 14.48 -30.20
CA TRP A 135 -0.54 14.47 -29.64
C TRP A 135 0.46 13.65 -30.46
N GLY A 136 -0.01 12.86 -31.43
CA GLY A 136 0.84 12.04 -32.28
C GLY A 136 1.47 10.84 -31.56
N PHE A 137 0.84 10.30 -30.52
CA PHE A 137 1.39 9.19 -29.74
C PHE A 137 1.50 7.90 -30.58
N THR A 138 2.72 7.38 -30.71
CA THR A 138 3.04 6.18 -31.52
C THR A 138 3.29 4.92 -30.69
N GLY A 139 3.31 5.05 -29.36
CA GLY A 139 3.41 3.94 -28.41
C GLY A 139 2.12 3.13 -28.30
N PHE A 140 1.95 2.38 -27.22
CA PHE A 140 0.75 1.56 -26.99
C PHE A 140 0.02 1.90 -25.68
N VAL A 141 -1.30 1.79 -25.70
CA VAL A 141 -2.18 2.01 -24.56
C VAL A 141 -2.54 0.68 -23.92
N ILE A 142 -2.29 0.55 -22.62
CA ILE A 142 -2.66 -0.61 -21.80
C ILE A 142 -3.78 -0.22 -20.82
N SER A 143 -4.70 -1.13 -20.50
CA SER A 143 -5.71 -0.83 -19.50
C SER A 143 -5.13 -0.93 -18.08
N ASP A 144 -5.74 -0.28 -17.10
CA ASP A 144 -5.53 -0.74 -15.72
C ASP A 144 -6.08 -2.18 -15.56
N ALA A 145 -5.65 -2.85 -14.49
CA ALA A 145 -5.90 -4.26 -14.26
C ALA A 145 -7.41 -4.53 -14.07
N GLY A 146 -8.05 -5.14 -15.08
CA GLY A 146 -9.49 -5.41 -15.05
C GLY A 146 -10.37 -4.25 -15.48
N ALA A 147 -9.82 -3.08 -15.81
CA ALA A 147 -10.59 -1.87 -16.14
C ALA A 147 -11.52 -2.07 -17.36
N VAL A 148 -11.14 -2.89 -18.33
CA VAL A 148 -11.99 -3.24 -19.49
C VAL A 148 -13.30 -3.91 -19.05
N GLY A 149 -13.25 -4.79 -18.05
CA GLY A 149 -14.45 -5.42 -17.50
C GLY A 149 -15.39 -4.43 -16.81
N GLY A 150 -14.86 -3.31 -16.33
CA GLY A 150 -15.62 -2.23 -15.69
C GLY A 150 -16.70 -1.64 -16.60
N ALA A 151 -16.53 -1.67 -17.92
CA ALA A 151 -17.56 -1.21 -18.86
C ALA A 151 -18.89 -1.97 -18.71
N ASN A 152 -18.85 -3.24 -18.31
CA ASN A 152 -20.00 -4.09 -18.03
C ASN A 152 -20.45 -3.96 -16.57
N VAL A 153 -19.54 -4.16 -15.61
CA VAL A 153 -19.91 -4.34 -14.19
C VAL A 153 -19.93 -3.07 -13.34
N LEU A 154 -19.31 -1.98 -13.80
CA LEU A 154 -19.24 -0.71 -13.07
C LEU A 154 -20.00 0.41 -13.78
N HIS A 155 -19.75 0.55 -15.09
CA HIS A 155 -20.25 1.68 -15.88
C HIS A 155 -21.53 1.36 -16.65
N PHE A 156 -21.88 0.08 -16.79
CA PHE A 156 -23.07 -0.40 -17.53
C PHE A 156 -23.20 0.16 -18.97
N THR A 157 -22.06 0.38 -19.61
CA THR A 157 -21.96 0.89 -21.00
C THR A 157 -21.90 -0.22 -22.04
N THR A 158 -21.71 -1.46 -21.62
CA THR A 158 -21.67 -2.65 -22.48
C THR A 158 -22.49 -3.77 -21.85
N LYS A 159 -23.01 -4.67 -22.68
CA LYS A 159 -23.91 -5.76 -22.25
C LYS A 159 -23.17 -6.94 -21.61
N ASP A 160 -21.90 -7.16 -21.94
CA ASP A 160 -21.10 -8.31 -21.52
C ASP A 160 -19.58 -8.03 -21.67
N TYR A 161 -18.74 -8.99 -21.27
CA TYR A 161 -17.28 -8.88 -21.37
C TYR A 161 -16.77 -8.85 -22.82
N PRO A 162 -17.25 -9.70 -23.76
CA PRO A 162 -16.86 -9.60 -25.16
C PRO A 162 -17.11 -8.21 -25.75
N ALA A 163 -18.31 -7.64 -25.52
CA ALA A 163 -18.65 -6.29 -25.97
C ALA A 163 -17.74 -5.22 -25.33
N SER A 164 -17.35 -5.42 -24.07
CA SER A 164 -16.37 -4.55 -23.38
C SER A 164 -15.00 -4.56 -24.06
N GLY A 165 -14.50 -5.74 -24.41
CA GLY A 165 -13.23 -5.90 -25.13
C GLY A 165 -13.26 -5.23 -26.49
N ALA A 166 -14.29 -5.52 -27.28
CA ALA A 166 -14.47 -4.93 -28.61
C ALA A 166 -14.61 -3.40 -28.55
N SER A 167 -15.42 -2.87 -27.63
CA SER A 167 -15.60 -1.42 -27.43
C SER A 167 -14.28 -0.74 -27.07
N SER A 168 -13.51 -1.32 -26.15
CA SER A 168 -12.24 -0.73 -25.70
C SER A 168 -11.21 -0.63 -26.83
N VAL A 169 -11.03 -1.71 -27.59
CA VAL A 169 -10.03 -1.75 -28.66
C VAL A 169 -10.45 -0.88 -29.86
N ASN A 170 -11.74 -0.88 -30.23
CA ASN A 170 -12.27 0.04 -31.26
C ASN A 170 -12.03 1.51 -30.87
N ASN A 171 -12.11 1.82 -29.58
CA ASN A 171 -11.91 3.17 -29.06
C ASN A 171 -10.46 3.45 -28.63
N GLY A 172 -9.49 2.69 -29.14
CA GLY A 172 -8.07 3.06 -29.07
C GLY A 172 -7.26 2.38 -27.96
N LEU A 173 -7.79 1.39 -27.25
CA LEU A 173 -7.00 0.54 -26.37
C LEU A 173 -6.17 -0.48 -27.18
N ASP A 174 -4.91 -0.72 -26.82
CA ASP A 174 -4.05 -1.67 -27.53
C ASP A 174 -3.79 -2.98 -26.73
N VAL A 175 -3.81 -2.92 -25.39
CA VAL A 175 -3.58 -4.08 -24.51
C VAL A 175 -4.65 -4.14 -23.41
N ILE A 176 -5.38 -5.26 -23.33
CA ILE A 176 -6.29 -5.58 -22.23
C ILE A 176 -5.47 -6.20 -21.09
N PHE A 177 -5.35 -5.49 -19.97
CA PHE A 177 -4.64 -6.00 -18.79
C PHE A 177 -5.60 -6.64 -17.80
N GLN A 178 -5.28 -7.86 -17.37
CA GLN A 178 -6.07 -8.65 -16.43
C GLN A 178 -5.16 -9.25 -15.36
N THR A 179 -5.73 -9.51 -14.18
CA THR A 179 -5.02 -10.09 -13.02
C THR A 179 -4.84 -11.61 -13.11
N ASN A 180 -5.48 -12.26 -14.08
CA ASN A 180 -5.35 -13.69 -14.35
C ASN A 180 -5.26 -13.93 -15.86
N GLN A 181 -4.32 -14.78 -16.27
CA GLN A 181 -4.13 -15.14 -17.67
C GLN A 181 -5.40 -15.75 -18.29
N GLU A 182 -6.15 -16.58 -17.55
CA GLU A 182 -7.37 -17.24 -18.04
C GLU A 182 -8.50 -16.26 -18.37
N HIS A 183 -8.44 -15.01 -17.89
CA HIS A 183 -9.45 -13.99 -18.20
C HIS A 183 -9.46 -13.58 -19.68
N HIS A 184 -8.44 -13.93 -20.49
CA HIS A 184 -8.47 -13.67 -21.95
C HIS A 184 -9.76 -14.20 -22.61
N LYS A 185 -10.21 -15.38 -22.18
CA LYS A 185 -11.42 -16.05 -22.67
C LYS A 185 -12.71 -15.23 -22.52
N LEU A 186 -12.73 -14.28 -21.57
CA LEU A 186 -13.87 -13.38 -21.38
C LEU A 186 -14.02 -12.38 -22.54
N PHE A 187 -12.94 -12.09 -23.26
CA PHE A 187 -12.88 -11.03 -24.28
C PHE A 187 -12.72 -11.58 -25.71
N ASP A 188 -12.14 -12.78 -25.86
CA ASP A 188 -11.83 -13.41 -27.16
C ASP A 188 -12.95 -13.44 -28.21
N PRO A 189 -14.25 -13.67 -27.89
CA PRO A 189 -15.25 -14.00 -28.91
C PRO A 189 -15.28 -13.04 -30.10
N HIS A 190 -15.31 -11.72 -29.86
CA HIS A 190 -15.39 -10.72 -30.93
C HIS A 190 -14.09 -10.53 -31.73
N PHE A 191 -12.95 -10.97 -31.18
CA PHE A 191 -11.68 -10.98 -31.92
C PHE A 191 -11.58 -12.17 -32.87
N LEU A 192 -12.35 -13.24 -32.65
CA LEU A 192 -12.24 -14.50 -33.38
C LEU A 192 -13.42 -14.76 -34.33
N ASP A 193 -14.57 -14.15 -34.10
CA ASP A 193 -15.79 -14.36 -34.89
C ASP A 193 -15.88 -13.48 -36.17
N GLY A 194 -14.89 -12.61 -36.40
CA GLY A 194 -14.85 -11.70 -37.55
C GLY A 194 -15.74 -10.45 -37.41
N THR A 195 -16.35 -10.22 -36.25
CA THR A 195 -17.18 -9.02 -36.01
C THR A 195 -16.36 -7.75 -35.80
N MET A 196 -15.12 -7.88 -35.33
CA MET A 196 -14.17 -6.77 -35.25
C MET A 196 -13.47 -6.50 -36.57
N GLN A 197 -13.26 -5.22 -36.89
CA GLN A 197 -12.49 -4.83 -38.06
C GLN A 197 -11.03 -5.26 -37.89
N GLN A 198 -10.53 -6.09 -38.81
CA GLN A 198 -9.16 -6.61 -38.77
C GLN A 198 -8.11 -5.50 -38.63
N ALA A 199 -8.29 -4.38 -39.34
CA ALA A 199 -7.37 -3.25 -39.30
C ALA A 199 -7.21 -2.65 -37.89
N VAL A 200 -8.24 -2.69 -37.05
CA VAL A 200 -8.19 -2.23 -35.66
C VAL A 200 -7.29 -3.16 -34.83
N ILE A 201 -7.49 -4.48 -34.98
CA ILE A 201 -6.67 -5.51 -34.32
C ILE A 201 -5.22 -5.39 -34.75
N ASP A 202 -4.97 -5.31 -36.06
CA ASP A 202 -3.62 -5.17 -36.64
C ASP A 202 -2.92 -3.92 -36.10
N SER A 203 -3.66 -2.80 -35.98
CA SER A 203 -3.12 -1.55 -35.45
C SER A 203 -2.68 -1.66 -33.98
N ALA A 204 -3.47 -2.34 -33.15
CA ALA A 204 -3.14 -2.59 -31.75
C ALA A 204 -1.92 -3.52 -31.62
N VAL A 205 -1.96 -4.65 -32.31
CA VAL A 205 -0.88 -5.65 -32.32
C VAL A 205 0.43 -5.04 -32.85
N ALA A 206 0.38 -4.27 -33.93
CA ALA A 206 1.57 -3.65 -34.52
C ALA A 206 2.29 -2.69 -33.56
N ARG A 207 1.56 -1.94 -32.72
CA ARG A 207 2.18 -1.05 -31.71
C ARG A 207 2.93 -1.84 -30.64
N VAL A 208 2.33 -2.92 -30.14
CA VAL A 208 2.96 -3.79 -29.14
C VAL A 208 4.16 -4.53 -29.73
N LEU A 209 4.03 -5.06 -30.95
CA LEU A 209 5.14 -5.74 -31.62
C LEU A 209 6.30 -4.78 -31.90
N ARG A 210 6.03 -3.56 -32.38
CA ARG A 210 7.06 -2.53 -32.57
C ARG A 210 7.85 -2.29 -31.28
N ALA A 211 7.15 -2.10 -30.15
CA ALA A 211 7.79 -1.93 -28.85
C ALA A 211 8.68 -3.13 -28.47
N LYS A 212 8.23 -4.38 -28.72
CA LYS A 212 9.02 -5.58 -28.48
C LYS A 212 10.28 -5.68 -29.36
N PHE A 213 10.18 -5.27 -30.63
CA PHE A 213 11.34 -5.18 -31.54
C PHE A 213 12.33 -4.10 -31.09
N GLU A 214 11.86 -2.89 -30.74
CA GLU A 214 12.70 -1.80 -30.22
C GLU A 214 13.41 -2.18 -28.90
N LEU A 215 12.78 -3.02 -28.08
CA LEU A 215 13.37 -3.58 -26.88
C LEU A 215 14.38 -4.70 -27.15
N GLY A 216 14.41 -5.26 -28.36
CA GLY A 216 15.25 -6.39 -28.75
C GLY A 216 14.87 -7.71 -28.06
N LEU A 217 13.59 -7.89 -27.72
CA LEU A 217 13.14 -9.06 -26.94
C LEU A 217 13.16 -10.37 -27.74
N PHE A 218 13.15 -10.30 -29.07
CA PHE A 218 13.21 -11.49 -29.90
C PHE A 218 14.66 -12.02 -30.00
N GLU A 219 15.65 -11.14 -29.87
CA GLU A 219 17.07 -11.45 -29.96
C GLU A 219 17.68 -11.70 -28.59
N ASN A 220 17.30 -10.90 -27.59
CA ASN A 220 17.89 -10.91 -26.24
C ASN A 220 16.81 -10.90 -25.13
N PRO A 221 15.99 -11.96 -25.02
CA PRO A 221 14.86 -11.99 -24.09
C PRO A 221 15.25 -12.05 -22.61
N TYR A 222 16.45 -12.55 -22.28
CA TYR A 222 16.84 -12.85 -20.90
C TYR A 222 17.97 -11.97 -20.38
N VAL A 223 18.13 -11.93 -19.06
CA VAL A 223 19.25 -11.27 -18.36
C VAL A 223 20.05 -12.29 -17.56
N SER A 224 21.31 -11.95 -17.26
CA SER A 224 22.18 -12.79 -16.41
C SER A 224 21.73 -12.77 -14.95
N GLU A 225 21.45 -13.94 -14.38
CA GLU A 225 21.13 -14.10 -12.96
C GLU A 225 22.25 -13.62 -12.04
N ALA A 226 23.52 -13.84 -12.42
CA ALA A 226 24.67 -13.35 -11.67
C ALA A 226 24.67 -11.81 -11.58
N THR A 227 24.30 -11.13 -12.67
CA THR A 227 24.15 -9.67 -12.67
C THR A 227 22.99 -9.25 -11.78
N ALA A 228 21.83 -9.92 -11.88
CA ALA A 228 20.67 -9.63 -11.03
C ALA A 228 21.00 -9.77 -9.52
N GLN A 229 21.74 -10.83 -9.14
CA GLN A 229 22.16 -11.06 -7.76
C GLN A 229 23.17 -10.03 -7.24
N GLN A 230 24.10 -9.59 -8.08
CA GLN A 230 25.03 -8.51 -7.71
C GLN A 230 24.27 -7.23 -7.29
N TRP A 231 23.16 -6.92 -7.95
CA TRP A 231 22.33 -5.76 -7.59
C TRP A 231 21.53 -5.97 -6.29
N LEU A 232 21.15 -7.20 -5.94
CA LEU A 232 20.52 -7.50 -4.64
C LEU A 232 21.49 -7.29 -3.47
N ALA A 233 22.77 -7.66 -3.65
CA ALA A 233 23.82 -7.46 -2.66
C ALA A 233 24.37 -6.02 -2.60
N ALA A 234 24.09 -5.20 -3.62
CA ALA A 234 24.68 -3.87 -3.73
C ALA A 234 24.02 -2.84 -2.80
N ALA A 235 24.73 -2.44 -1.74
CA ALA A 235 24.38 -1.26 -0.95
C ALA A 235 24.55 0.08 -1.71
N LYS A 236 24.95 0.04 -2.99
CA LYS A 236 25.38 1.20 -3.80
C LYS A 236 24.31 2.29 -3.92
N HIS A 237 23.02 1.95 -3.93
CA HIS A 237 21.94 2.93 -4.05
C HIS A 237 21.35 3.39 -2.70
N LYS A 238 21.78 2.83 -1.57
CA LYS A 238 21.34 3.30 -0.24
C LYS A 238 21.69 4.77 0.03
N PRO A 239 22.87 5.30 -0.36
CA PRO A 239 23.17 6.72 -0.20
C PRO A 239 22.23 7.65 -0.98
N VAL A 240 21.86 7.31 -2.22
CA VAL A 240 20.94 8.15 -3.01
C VAL A 240 19.50 8.07 -2.48
N ALA A 241 19.06 6.90 -2.02
CA ALA A 241 17.77 6.76 -1.35
C ALA A 241 17.71 7.58 -0.05
N LYS A 242 18.79 7.56 0.74
CA LYS A 242 18.91 8.39 1.95
C LYS A 242 18.91 9.88 1.61
N LYS A 243 19.65 10.30 0.58
CA LYS A 243 19.68 11.71 0.16
C LYS A 243 18.28 12.18 -0.23
N ALA A 244 17.58 11.41 -1.07
CA ALA A 244 16.21 11.71 -1.47
C ALA A 244 15.28 11.84 -0.26
N ALA A 245 15.31 10.87 0.66
CA ALA A 245 14.49 10.92 1.88
C ALA A 245 14.78 12.17 2.74
N LEU A 246 16.04 12.61 2.83
CA LEU A 246 16.40 13.83 3.57
C LEU A 246 15.93 15.11 2.85
N GLU A 247 15.98 15.14 1.53
CA GLU A 247 15.55 16.29 0.71
C GLU A 247 14.02 16.36 0.54
N SER A 248 13.29 15.27 0.80
CA SER A 248 11.82 15.22 0.76
C SER A 248 11.14 15.65 2.07
N ILE A 249 11.87 15.80 3.18
CA ILE A 249 11.28 16.24 4.45
C ILE A 249 10.98 17.74 4.39
N VAL A 250 9.73 18.11 4.65
CA VAL A 250 9.29 19.51 4.74
C VAL A 250 9.14 19.92 6.21
N LEU A 251 9.90 20.93 6.64
CA LEU A 251 9.77 21.52 7.97
C LEU A 251 8.61 22.53 7.96
N LEU A 252 7.47 22.14 8.51
CA LEU A 252 6.27 23.00 8.55
C LEU A 252 6.33 24.07 9.65
N GLN A 253 6.82 23.70 10.84
CA GLN A 253 6.91 24.59 12.01
C GLN A 253 8.17 24.30 12.83
N ASN A 254 8.80 25.33 13.39
CA ASN A 254 10.02 25.20 14.20
C ASN A 254 10.05 26.21 15.35
N ASN A 255 9.07 26.12 16.24
CA ASN A 255 8.94 27.01 17.38
C ASN A 255 9.12 26.21 18.67
N ALA A 256 9.90 26.71 19.63
CA ALA A 256 9.89 26.13 20.97
C ALA A 256 8.53 26.41 21.62
N VAL A 257 7.84 25.37 22.07
CA VAL A 257 6.65 25.51 22.90
C VAL A 257 7.08 25.35 24.36
N ALA A 258 6.98 26.42 25.14
CA ALA A 258 7.19 26.33 26.58
C ALA A 258 6.03 25.55 27.20
N VAL A 259 6.25 24.28 27.54
CA VAL A 259 5.25 23.46 28.21
C VAL A 259 5.43 23.64 29.72
N SER A 260 4.51 24.36 30.38
CA SER A 260 4.50 24.43 31.84
C SER A 260 3.99 23.10 32.43
N PRO A 261 4.68 22.50 33.42
CA PRO A 261 4.27 21.23 34.06
C PRO A 261 2.84 21.24 34.61
N ALA A 262 2.28 22.42 34.93
CA ALA A 262 0.95 22.58 35.49
C ALA A 262 -0.21 22.29 34.50
N THR A 263 0.08 22.14 33.21
CA THR A 263 -0.95 21.90 32.18
C THR A 263 -1.30 20.41 32.02
N ILE A 264 -0.58 19.50 32.69
CA ILE A 264 -0.70 18.03 32.55
C ILE A 264 -1.70 17.42 33.57
N THR A 265 -2.38 18.24 34.37
CA THR A 265 -3.40 17.77 35.35
C THR A 265 -4.84 17.85 34.83
N GLY A 266 -5.05 17.97 33.52
CA GLY A 266 -6.38 17.92 32.91
C GLY A 266 -7.05 16.58 33.19
N THR A 267 -7.90 16.54 34.21
CA THR A 267 -8.91 15.50 34.39
C THR A 267 -9.65 15.32 33.07
N THR A 268 -9.62 14.09 32.55
CA THR A 268 -10.44 13.65 31.42
C THR A 268 -11.90 14.00 31.73
N LYS A 269 -12.42 15.08 31.12
CA LYS A 269 -13.85 15.20 30.91
C LYS A 269 -14.20 14.07 29.95
N THR A 270 -14.88 13.07 30.47
CA THR A 270 -15.55 12.01 29.73
C THR A 270 -16.22 12.63 28.51
N ALA A 271 -15.84 12.16 27.32
CA ALA A 271 -16.53 12.51 26.09
C ALA A 271 -18.01 12.19 26.28
N GLY A 272 -18.85 13.24 26.29
CA GLY A 272 -20.29 13.08 26.35
C GLY A 272 -20.72 12.20 25.18
N THR A 273 -21.48 11.15 25.49
CA THR A 273 -22.13 10.27 24.54
C THR A 273 -22.86 11.10 23.48
N ILE A 274 -22.37 11.09 22.23
CA ILE A 274 -23.14 11.61 21.10
C ILE A 274 -24.32 10.65 20.92
N LYS A 275 -25.48 11.03 21.44
CA LYS A 275 -26.76 10.37 21.11
C LYS A 275 -27.06 10.68 19.65
N THR A 276 -26.98 9.67 18.80
CA THR A 276 -27.57 9.68 17.46
C THR A 276 -29.09 9.59 17.61
N THR A 277 -29.79 10.71 17.50
CA THR A 277 -31.24 10.73 17.28
C THR A 277 -31.52 11.15 15.85
N GLY A 278 -32.08 10.21 15.09
CA GLY A 278 -33.23 10.42 14.19
C GLY A 278 -33.09 11.43 13.06
N THR A 279 -33.01 10.90 11.85
CA THR A 279 -33.59 11.41 10.59
C THR A 279 -34.68 12.47 10.76
N THR A 280 -34.43 13.67 10.23
CA THR A 280 -35.43 14.49 9.51
C THR A 280 -34.69 15.57 8.70
N ALA A 281 -35.00 15.67 7.41
CA ALA A 281 -34.46 16.68 6.51
C ALA A 281 -35.00 18.09 6.88
N PRO A 282 -34.24 19.18 6.66
CA PRO A 282 -34.82 20.51 6.66
C PRO A 282 -34.89 21.08 5.24
N THR A 283 -36.13 21.35 4.84
CA THR A 283 -36.52 22.37 3.85
C THR A 283 -35.98 23.74 4.26
N GLY A 284 -35.66 24.56 3.26
CA GLY A 284 -35.03 25.87 3.45
C GLY A 284 -35.90 26.89 4.19
N THR A 285 -35.24 27.81 4.89
CA THR A 285 -35.57 29.24 4.96
C THR A 285 -34.40 29.99 5.61
N THR A 286 -33.92 31.01 4.92
CA THR A 286 -32.90 31.95 5.36
C THR A 286 -33.44 32.86 6.46
N LYS A 287 -32.81 32.84 7.63
CA LYS A 287 -32.90 33.94 8.61
C LYS A 287 -31.50 34.31 9.09
N THR A 288 -31.07 35.49 8.69
CA THR A 288 -29.95 36.25 9.24
C THR A 288 -30.21 36.59 10.70
N ALA A 289 -29.32 36.17 11.60
CA ALA A 289 -29.19 36.71 12.94
C ALA A 289 -27.73 37.07 13.17
N GLY A 290 -27.46 38.37 13.27
CA GLY A 290 -26.14 38.92 13.53
C GLY A 290 -25.60 38.47 14.88
N THR A 291 -24.34 38.04 14.87
CA THR A 291 -23.53 37.88 16.08
C THR A 291 -22.50 38.99 16.10
N THR A 292 -22.65 39.87 17.08
CA THR A 292 -21.71 40.92 17.43
C THR A 292 -20.40 40.26 17.84
N ALA A 293 -19.38 40.37 17.00
CA ALA A 293 -18.02 39.95 17.34
C ALA A 293 -17.51 40.86 18.46
N THR A 294 -17.45 40.33 19.68
CA THR A 294 -16.65 40.94 20.74
C THR A 294 -15.19 40.75 20.36
N THR A 295 -14.55 41.82 19.90
CA THR A 295 -13.11 41.90 19.68
C THR A 295 -12.42 41.83 21.03
N GLY A 296 -12.24 40.62 21.55
CA GLY A 296 -11.23 40.33 22.55
C GLY A 296 -9.87 40.41 21.87
N THR A 297 -9.24 41.59 21.92
CA THR A 297 -7.82 41.74 21.64
C THR A 297 -7.03 40.98 22.71
N THR A 298 -6.84 39.67 22.53
CA THR A 298 -5.66 39.01 23.09
C THR A 298 -4.49 39.46 22.24
N ALA A 299 -3.69 40.37 22.79
CA ALA A 299 -2.39 40.70 22.25
C ALA A 299 -1.64 39.38 21.99
N ASN A 300 -1.38 39.09 20.72
CA ASN A 300 -0.35 38.13 20.34
C ASN A 300 0.97 38.76 20.81
N SER A 301 1.36 38.47 22.05
CA SER A 301 2.75 38.60 22.45
C SER A 301 3.53 37.56 21.64
N THR A 302 4.06 37.98 20.51
CA THR A 302 5.13 37.28 19.80
C THR A 302 6.36 37.30 20.70
N ILE A 303 6.35 36.47 21.75
CA ILE A 303 7.60 35.99 22.34
C ILE A 303 8.17 35.08 21.26
N GLY A 304 9.13 35.60 20.49
CA GLY A 304 9.88 34.82 19.51
C GLY A 304 10.51 33.63 20.23
N SER A 305 9.84 32.48 20.16
CA SER A 305 10.37 31.28 20.78
C SER A 305 11.52 30.80 19.90
N ALA A 306 12.68 30.57 20.52
CA ALA A 306 13.85 30.12 19.80
C ALA A 306 13.54 28.84 19.01
N PRO A 307 14.11 28.67 17.80
CA PRO A 307 13.90 27.46 17.03
C PRO A 307 14.39 26.24 17.81
N ILE A 308 13.60 25.16 17.81
CA ILE A 308 13.95 23.92 18.51
C ILE A 308 14.89 23.06 17.67
N LEU A 309 14.76 23.12 16.34
CA LEU A 309 15.62 22.44 15.38
C LEU A 309 16.71 23.37 14.85
N PRO A 310 17.95 22.87 14.65
CA PRO A 310 18.35 21.47 14.83
C PRO A 310 18.54 21.08 16.31
N LEU A 311 18.17 19.84 16.65
CA LEU A 311 18.35 19.32 18.01
C LEU A 311 19.83 19.25 18.42
N LYS A 312 20.11 19.60 19.68
CA LYS A 312 21.45 19.48 20.25
C LYS A 312 21.88 18.01 20.31
N LYS A 313 23.12 17.71 19.93
CA LYS A 313 23.63 16.31 19.90
C LYS A 313 23.93 15.74 21.29
N ASN A 314 24.02 16.58 22.31
CA ASN A 314 24.34 16.20 23.69
C ASN A 314 23.11 15.92 24.56
N LEU A 315 21.93 15.73 23.95
CA LEU A 315 20.75 15.23 24.65
C LEU A 315 21.10 13.96 25.44
N ARG A 316 20.62 13.92 26.67
CA ARG A 316 20.75 12.87 27.68
C ARG A 316 19.56 11.92 27.63
N SER A 317 18.37 12.42 27.34
CA SER A 317 17.14 11.62 27.23
C SER A 317 16.18 12.12 26.16
N VAL A 318 15.67 11.19 25.35
CA VAL A 318 14.70 11.43 24.29
C VAL A 318 13.57 10.41 24.40
N ALA A 319 12.32 10.88 24.41
CA ALA A 319 11.17 10.01 24.22
C ALA A 319 10.82 9.96 22.73
N VAL A 320 10.73 8.77 22.16
CA VAL A 320 10.18 8.53 20.81
C VAL A 320 8.82 7.88 20.98
N ILE A 321 7.78 8.53 20.43
CA ILE A 321 6.39 8.15 20.66
C ILE A 321 5.70 7.88 19.32
N GLY A 322 4.91 6.82 19.23
CA GLY A 322 4.11 6.48 18.06
C GLY A 322 4.53 5.18 17.37
N THR A 323 3.55 4.39 16.91
CA THR A 323 3.78 3.11 16.21
C THR A 323 4.62 3.28 14.95
N ASP A 324 4.34 4.35 14.19
CA ASP A 324 5.01 4.67 12.92
C ASP A 324 6.51 4.95 13.10
N ALA A 325 6.95 5.31 14.31
CA ALA A 325 8.37 5.47 14.61
C ALA A 325 9.15 4.16 14.43
N SER A 326 8.50 3.00 14.62
CA SER A 326 9.13 1.67 14.61
C SER A 326 8.90 0.87 13.31
N GLU A 327 7.85 1.17 12.55
CA GLU A 327 7.44 0.35 11.40
C GLU A 327 8.33 0.50 10.16
N ALA A 328 9.02 1.63 10.01
CA ALA A 328 9.73 2.01 8.78
C ALA A 328 8.82 1.87 7.54
N ARG A 329 7.73 2.66 7.54
CA ARG A 329 6.71 2.62 6.49
C ARG A 329 7.29 2.96 5.11
N LEU A 330 6.78 2.25 4.11
CA LEU A 330 7.02 2.46 2.69
C LEU A 330 5.61 2.54 2.04
N GLY A 331 5.46 3.20 0.88
CA GLY A 331 4.15 3.40 0.24
C GLY A 331 3.41 2.10 -0.10
N GLY A 332 2.10 2.17 -0.35
CA GLY A 332 1.20 1.00 -0.42
C GLY A 332 1.62 -0.13 -1.38
N TYR A 333 2.23 0.20 -2.51
CA TYR A 333 2.72 -0.78 -3.52
C TYR A 333 4.15 -1.25 -3.31
N SER A 334 4.82 -0.80 -2.26
CA SER A 334 6.18 -1.23 -1.98
C SER A 334 6.21 -2.64 -1.39
N GLY A 335 7.24 -3.41 -1.76
CA GLY A 335 7.58 -4.64 -1.04
C GLY A 335 8.05 -4.36 0.39
N PRO A 336 8.42 -5.39 1.18
CA PRO A 336 8.81 -5.24 2.58
C PRO A 336 10.02 -4.32 2.83
N GLY A 337 10.80 -4.04 1.78
CA GLY A 337 11.99 -3.19 1.79
C GLY A 337 13.24 -3.93 2.27
N ASN A 338 14.37 -3.73 1.60
CA ASN A 338 15.64 -4.36 1.99
C ASN A 338 16.34 -3.52 3.06
N ASN A 339 16.63 -4.04 4.24
CA ASN A 339 17.40 -3.34 5.30
C ASN A 339 16.90 -1.90 5.54
N LYS A 340 15.60 -1.75 5.76
CA LYS A 340 14.99 -0.46 6.09
C LYS A 340 15.40 0.00 7.49
N ILE A 341 15.43 1.30 7.70
CA ILE A 341 15.78 1.92 8.98
C ILE A 341 14.56 2.71 9.43
N SER A 342 14.00 2.35 10.59
CA SER A 342 12.90 3.09 11.20
C SER A 342 13.37 4.43 11.77
N ILE A 343 12.44 5.36 12.03
CA ILE A 343 12.78 6.62 12.69
C ILE A 343 13.40 6.35 14.07
N LEU A 344 12.82 5.40 14.82
CA LEU A 344 13.31 4.96 16.12
C LEU A 344 14.74 4.43 16.04
N ASP A 345 15.04 3.52 15.11
CA ASP A 345 16.38 2.95 14.96
C ASP A 345 17.39 3.99 14.47
N GLY A 346 16.96 4.90 13.59
CA GLY A 346 17.76 6.05 13.16
C GLY A 346 18.18 6.94 14.33
N ILE A 347 17.26 7.25 15.24
CA ILE A 347 17.52 8.04 16.45
C ILE A 347 18.43 7.26 17.41
N ARG A 348 18.11 6.00 17.72
CA ARG A 348 18.92 5.14 18.60
C ARG A 348 20.36 5.02 18.10
N LYS A 349 20.56 4.81 16.80
CA LYS A 349 21.88 4.78 16.17
C LYS A 349 22.62 6.11 16.29
N LYS A 350 21.90 7.24 16.32
CA LYS A 350 22.50 8.58 16.35
C LYS A 350 22.94 9.03 17.74
N ILE A 351 22.16 8.73 18.79
CA ILE A 351 22.40 9.24 20.15
C ILE A 351 22.62 8.16 21.22
N GLY A 352 22.47 6.89 20.86
CA GLY A 352 22.63 5.73 21.73
C GLY A 352 21.30 5.22 22.29
N SER A 353 21.07 3.90 22.24
CA SER A 353 19.81 3.27 22.63
C SER A 353 19.43 3.50 24.10
N SER A 354 20.41 3.61 25.00
CA SER A 354 20.17 3.86 26.43
C SER A 354 19.55 5.23 26.73
N LYS A 355 19.63 6.17 25.79
CA LYS A 355 19.05 7.52 25.91
C LYS A 355 17.66 7.64 25.32
N VAL A 356 17.15 6.58 24.67
CA VAL A 356 15.90 6.60 23.92
C VAL A 356 14.86 5.75 24.63
N ALA A 357 13.89 6.41 25.26
CA ALA A 357 12.66 5.76 25.69
C ALA A 357 11.70 5.65 24.50
N PHE A 358 11.05 4.50 24.33
CA PHE A 358 10.02 4.30 23.30
C PHE A 358 8.67 4.02 23.94
N ALA A 359 7.63 4.68 23.45
CA ALA A 359 6.24 4.36 23.78
C ALA A 359 5.41 4.30 22.48
N PRO A 360 4.66 3.22 22.22
CA PRO A 360 3.90 3.09 20.97
C PRO A 360 2.75 4.10 20.85
N GLY A 361 2.22 4.60 21.98
CA GLY A 361 0.99 5.39 21.98
C GLY A 361 -0.22 4.57 21.52
N PRO A 362 -1.40 5.19 21.31
CA PRO A 362 -2.64 4.49 20.98
C PRO A 362 -2.70 3.92 19.55
N GLY A 363 -1.77 4.29 18.67
CA GLY A 363 -1.78 3.92 17.25
C GLY A 363 -2.89 4.60 16.44
N ILE A 364 -2.95 4.31 15.14
CA ILE A 364 -3.95 4.87 14.20
C ILE A 364 -5.28 4.10 14.26
N HIS A 365 -5.24 2.81 14.61
CA HIS A 365 -6.41 1.93 14.67
C HIS A 365 -6.61 1.39 16.09
N ALA A 366 -7.86 1.32 16.54
CA ALA A 366 -8.21 0.58 17.75
C ALA A 366 -7.95 -0.92 17.54
N MET A 367 -6.91 -1.44 18.18
CA MET A 367 -6.58 -2.85 18.09
C MET A 367 -7.64 -3.68 18.82
N SER A 368 -8.31 -4.59 18.11
CA SER A 368 -9.21 -5.56 18.73
C SER A 368 -8.53 -6.90 19.04
N THR A 369 -7.36 -7.13 18.44
CA THR A 369 -6.46 -8.27 18.60
C THR A 369 -5.01 -7.82 18.39
N VAL A 370 -4.03 -8.60 18.87
CA VAL A 370 -2.60 -8.44 18.55
C VAL A 370 -2.00 -9.80 18.16
N PRO A 371 -0.93 -9.85 17.34
CA PRO A 371 -0.23 -11.10 17.06
C PRO A 371 0.26 -11.78 18.34
N VAL A 372 0.16 -13.11 18.40
CA VAL A 372 0.70 -13.88 19.52
C VAL A 372 2.23 -13.76 19.50
N PRO A 373 2.87 -13.27 20.58
CA PRO A 373 4.31 -13.02 20.59
C PRO A 373 5.10 -14.34 20.65
N ALA A 374 6.33 -14.32 20.13
CA ALA A 374 7.22 -15.48 20.12
C ALA A 374 7.44 -16.09 21.51
N THR A 375 7.48 -15.27 22.56
CA THR A 375 7.61 -15.71 23.96
C THR A 375 6.45 -16.59 24.45
N SER A 376 5.31 -16.53 23.76
CA SER A 376 4.12 -17.33 24.03
C SER A 376 4.04 -18.58 23.16
N LEU A 377 5.00 -18.80 22.26
CA LEU A 377 5.03 -19.92 21.32
C LEU A 377 6.29 -20.74 21.55
N LYS A 378 6.13 -22.06 21.61
CA LYS A 378 7.26 -22.98 21.72
C LYS A 378 7.04 -24.21 20.86
N TYR A 379 8.10 -24.88 20.45
CA TYR A 379 8.02 -26.23 19.90
C TYR A 379 9.18 -27.08 20.41
N LYS A 380 8.97 -28.39 20.40
CA LYS A 380 9.98 -29.36 20.82
C LYS A 380 10.66 -29.97 19.61
N SER A 381 11.99 -29.99 19.59
CA SER A 381 12.80 -30.70 18.59
C SER A 381 13.75 -31.64 19.31
N GLY A 382 13.50 -32.95 19.25
CA GLY A 382 14.21 -33.91 20.09
C GLY A 382 13.98 -33.62 21.58
N SER A 383 15.04 -33.38 22.34
CA SER A 383 14.98 -32.98 23.76
C SER A 383 14.90 -31.46 23.97
N GLU A 384 15.13 -30.65 22.94
CA GLU A 384 15.24 -29.19 23.06
C GLU A 384 13.89 -28.49 22.91
N MET A 385 13.67 -27.47 23.75
CA MET A 385 12.53 -26.56 23.65
C MET A 385 12.96 -25.26 22.99
N ASN A 386 12.40 -24.99 21.82
CA ASN A 386 12.70 -23.83 21.00
C ASN A 386 11.59 -22.78 21.10
N THR A 387 11.93 -21.50 20.96
CA THR A 387 10.97 -20.39 20.87
C THR A 387 10.39 -20.32 19.46
N GLY A 388 9.09 -20.05 19.34
CA GLY A 388 8.35 -20.02 18.07
C GLY A 388 7.59 -21.32 17.78
N LEU A 389 7.26 -21.55 16.51
CA LEU A 389 6.59 -22.77 16.02
C LEU A 389 7.44 -23.44 14.94
N MET A 390 7.36 -24.77 14.86
CA MET A 390 7.91 -25.52 13.73
C MET A 390 6.97 -25.33 12.53
N ALA A 391 7.47 -24.67 11.49
CA ALA A 391 6.78 -24.45 10.23
C ALA A 391 7.23 -25.50 9.19
N GLU A 392 6.27 -26.20 8.61
CA GLU A 392 6.47 -27.15 7.51
C GLU A 392 5.72 -26.62 6.28
N TYR A 393 6.45 -26.33 5.20
CA TYR A 393 5.90 -25.79 3.96
C TYR A 393 5.83 -26.87 2.87
N PHE A 394 4.74 -26.87 2.11
CA PHE A 394 4.43 -27.86 1.09
C PHE A 394 4.18 -27.16 -0.24
N ASP A 395 4.70 -27.73 -1.33
CA ASP A 395 4.53 -27.23 -2.70
C ASP A 395 3.20 -27.71 -3.33
N ASN A 396 2.13 -27.66 -2.53
CA ASN A 396 0.74 -27.92 -2.90
C ASN A 396 -0.19 -27.31 -1.84
N ILE A 397 -1.46 -27.10 -2.16
CA ILE A 397 -2.46 -26.51 -1.25
C ILE A 397 -3.05 -27.49 -0.22
N ASN A 398 -2.69 -28.78 -0.26
CA ASN A 398 -3.36 -29.83 0.50
C ASN A 398 -2.54 -30.38 1.68
N LEU A 399 -1.36 -29.80 1.96
CA LEU A 399 -0.41 -30.28 2.99
C LEU A 399 -0.01 -31.75 2.77
N GLN A 400 0.08 -32.17 1.50
CA GLN A 400 0.39 -33.56 1.12
C GLN A 400 1.88 -33.74 0.83
N GLY A 401 2.37 -34.96 1.06
CA GLY A 401 3.75 -35.35 0.79
C GLY A 401 4.74 -34.88 1.86
N SER A 402 6.03 -34.89 1.52
CA SER A 402 7.08 -34.34 2.39
C SER A 402 7.15 -32.82 2.21
N PRO A 403 7.31 -32.06 3.30
CA PRO A 403 7.49 -30.61 3.18
C PRO A 403 8.81 -30.28 2.49
N VAL A 404 8.80 -29.29 1.60
CA VAL A 404 9.96 -28.81 0.84
C VAL A 404 10.87 -27.90 1.67
N LEU A 405 10.31 -27.31 2.73
CA LEU A 405 11.02 -26.45 3.67
C LEU A 405 10.50 -26.70 5.09
N LYS A 406 11.43 -26.78 6.05
CA LYS A 406 11.15 -26.70 7.48
C LYS A 406 11.95 -25.57 8.09
N ARG A 407 11.33 -24.74 8.92
CA ARG A 407 12.03 -23.69 9.68
C ARG A 407 11.31 -23.33 10.98
N THR A 408 11.99 -22.55 11.81
CA THR A 408 11.38 -21.92 12.98
C THR A 408 10.76 -20.60 12.57
N ASP A 409 9.46 -20.47 12.77
CA ASP A 409 8.77 -19.19 12.67
C ASP A 409 8.49 -18.67 14.08
N ASN A 410 9.13 -17.56 14.45
CA ASN A 410 8.99 -16.97 15.78
C ASN A 410 7.55 -16.53 16.09
N ALA A 411 6.77 -16.16 15.07
CA ALA A 411 5.35 -15.88 15.18
C ALA A 411 4.67 -16.14 13.83
N ILE A 412 3.38 -16.43 13.84
CA ILE A 412 2.56 -16.43 12.62
C ILE A 412 2.05 -14.99 12.45
N ASN A 413 2.76 -14.20 11.66
CA ASN A 413 2.40 -12.83 11.30
C ASN A 413 3.02 -12.49 9.94
N PHE A 414 2.49 -13.12 8.90
CA PHE A 414 3.05 -13.08 7.56
C PHE A 414 2.18 -12.32 6.58
N LYS A 415 2.83 -11.60 5.66
CA LYS A 415 2.24 -11.02 4.46
C LYS A 415 3.22 -11.24 3.30
N TRP A 416 2.86 -12.15 2.40
CA TRP A 416 3.56 -12.49 1.18
C TRP A 416 2.76 -11.91 0.01
N THR A 417 3.37 -11.01 -0.77
CA THR A 417 2.63 -10.25 -1.79
C THR A 417 2.93 -10.73 -3.20
N PHE A 418 4.20 -10.66 -3.61
CA PHE A 418 4.63 -11.04 -4.96
C PHE A 418 5.63 -12.21 -4.97
N MET A 419 6.09 -12.61 -3.80
CA MET A 419 7.10 -13.66 -3.63
C MET A 419 6.59 -14.66 -2.60
N PRO A 420 6.88 -15.95 -2.79
CA PRO A 420 6.51 -16.98 -1.83
C PRO A 420 7.29 -16.83 -0.51
N PRO A 421 6.94 -17.61 0.53
CA PRO A 421 7.64 -17.60 1.80
C PRO A 421 9.14 -17.95 1.73
N ASP A 422 9.55 -18.61 0.64
CA ASP A 422 10.91 -19.10 0.35
C ASP A 422 11.02 -19.46 -1.14
N GLU A 423 12.22 -19.36 -1.72
CA GLU A 423 12.48 -19.65 -3.15
C GLU A 423 12.21 -21.10 -3.57
N LYS A 424 12.18 -22.03 -2.60
CA LYS A 424 11.87 -23.45 -2.86
C LYS A 424 10.39 -23.72 -3.12
N LEU A 425 9.53 -22.73 -2.89
CA LEU A 425 8.10 -22.81 -3.13
C LEU A 425 7.76 -22.12 -4.44
N ARG A 426 6.71 -22.61 -5.11
CA ARG A 426 6.05 -21.82 -6.17
C ARG A 426 5.49 -20.53 -5.58
N THR A 427 5.42 -19.49 -6.42
CA THR A 427 4.80 -18.19 -6.05
C THR A 427 3.37 -18.38 -5.58
N ASP A 428 2.63 -19.26 -6.26
CA ASP A 428 1.26 -19.64 -5.92
C ASP A 428 1.18 -21.15 -5.64
N ASN A 429 0.06 -21.60 -5.06
CA ASN A 429 -0.25 -23.02 -4.83
C ASN A 429 0.64 -23.72 -3.79
N TYR A 430 0.83 -23.08 -2.65
CA TYR A 430 1.55 -23.65 -1.51
C TYR A 430 0.67 -23.75 -0.26
N SER A 431 1.12 -24.54 0.70
CA SER A 431 0.51 -24.60 2.03
C SER A 431 1.56 -24.72 3.11
N VAL A 432 1.17 -24.41 4.34
CA VAL A 432 2.06 -24.44 5.50
C VAL A 432 1.30 -24.92 6.71
N ARG A 433 2.00 -25.74 7.51
CA ARG A 433 1.55 -26.21 8.81
C ARG A 433 2.54 -25.75 9.88
N TRP A 434 2.03 -25.01 10.85
CA TRP A 434 2.76 -24.67 12.06
C TRP A 434 2.34 -25.58 13.21
N THR A 435 3.30 -26.12 13.94
CA THR A 435 3.05 -26.98 15.11
C THR A 435 3.91 -26.58 16.31
N GLY A 436 3.34 -26.72 17.50
CA GLY A 436 4.02 -26.45 18.76
C GLY A 436 3.04 -26.33 19.91
N SER A 437 3.32 -25.41 20.83
CA SER A 437 2.45 -25.05 21.92
C SER A 437 2.31 -23.54 22.07
N ILE A 438 1.15 -23.13 22.59
CA ILE A 438 0.82 -21.76 22.95
C ILE A 438 0.63 -21.67 24.46
N GLN A 439 1.10 -20.58 25.06
CA GLN A 439 0.95 -20.29 26.49
C GLN A 439 0.64 -18.81 26.74
N SER A 440 -0.15 -18.54 27.78
CA SER A 440 -0.43 -17.18 28.25
C SER A 440 0.30 -16.93 29.57
N PRO A 441 0.93 -15.75 29.77
CA PRO A 441 1.54 -15.38 31.05
C PRO A 441 0.51 -15.05 32.14
N VAL A 442 -0.78 -14.96 31.79
CA VAL A 442 -1.87 -14.60 32.71
C VAL A 442 -3.07 -15.52 32.49
N THR A 443 -3.59 -16.11 33.57
CA THR A 443 -4.85 -16.86 33.56
C THR A 443 -6.00 -15.96 33.12
N GLY A 444 -6.81 -16.42 32.18
CA GLY A 444 -7.97 -15.67 31.69
C GLY A 444 -8.62 -16.31 30.47
N THR A 445 -9.79 -15.80 30.10
CA THR A 445 -10.46 -16.17 28.85
C THR A 445 -10.23 -15.07 27.82
N TYR A 446 -9.61 -15.44 26.71
CA TYR A 446 -9.24 -14.53 25.63
C TYR A 446 -9.89 -14.96 24.32
N ARG A 447 -10.12 -14.00 23.42
CA ARG A 447 -10.37 -14.32 22.02
C ARG A 447 -9.03 -14.67 21.36
N LEU A 448 -8.90 -15.88 20.84
CA LEU A 448 -7.76 -16.40 20.11
C LEU A 448 -8.22 -16.75 18.70
N GLY A 449 -7.44 -16.49 17.66
CA GLY A 449 -7.82 -16.91 16.33
C GLY A 449 -6.87 -16.53 15.23
N LEU A 450 -7.41 -16.55 14.01
CA LEU A 450 -6.65 -16.33 12.78
C LEU A 450 -7.23 -15.14 12.00
N GLU A 451 -6.34 -14.32 11.47
CA GLU A 451 -6.65 -13.23 10.55
C GLU A 451 -5.85 -13.41 9.28
N GLY A 452 -6.51 -13.49 8.13
CA GLY A 452 -5.84 -13.77 6.88
C GLY A 452 -6.80 -13.78 5.69
N ASN A 453 -6.24 -13.86 4.50
CA ASN A 453 -6.98 -14.25 3.29
C ASN A 453 -6.81 -15.76 3.05
N ASP A 454 -7.35 -16.26 1.94
CA ASP A 454 -7.32 -17.68 1.56
C ASP A 454 -7.88 -18.62 2.63
N GLY A 455 -7.35 -19.84 2.72
CA GLY A 455 -7.86 -20.86 3.63
C GLY A 455 -6.94 -21.13 4.79
N PHE A 456 -7.52 -21.29 5.98
CA PHE A 456 -6.80 -21.59 7.20
C PHE A 456 -7.60 -22.44 8.20
N ARG A 457 -6.88 -23.17 9.05
CA ARG A 457 -7.43 -23.95 10.17
C ARG A 457 -6.61 -23.77 11.42
N MET A 458 -7.26 -23.90 12.57
CA MET A 458 -6.61 -23.91 13.87
C MET A 458 -7.09 -25.09 14.71
N TYR A 459 -6.14 -25.75 15.36
CA TYR A 459 -6.38 -26.81 16.32
C TYR A 459 -5.77 -26.42 17.66
N ILE A 460 -6.49 -26.72 18.75
CA ILE A 460 -5.97 -26.65 20.11
C ILE A 460 -6.18 -28.01 20.77
N ASP A 461 -5.11 -28.58 21.34
CA ASP A 461 -5.10 -29.92 21.93
C ASP A 461 -5.72 -30.98 20.99
N ASN A 462 -5.30 -30.92 19.71
CA ASN A 462 -5.76 -31.74 18.59
C ASN A 462 -7.24 -31.60 18.20
N LYS A 463 -8.01 -30.73 18.85
CA LYS A 463 -9.39 -30.42 18.45
C LYS A 463 -9.41 -29.28 17.43
N LEU A 464 -10.09 -29.49 16.30
CA LEU A 464 -10.36 -28.43 15.31
C LEU A 464 -11.27 -27.36 15.93
N VAL A 465 -10.78 -26.13 16.02
CA VAL A 465 -11.50 -25.00 16.62
C VAL A 465 -11.81 -23.88 15.63
N ILE A 466 -11.04 -23.78 14.54
CA ILE A 466 -11.36 -22.92 13.39
C ILE A 466 -11.22 -23.80 12.15
N ASP A 467 -12.29 -23.90 11.37
CA ASP A 467 -12.29 -24.60 10.09
C ASP A 467 -12.70 -23.66 8.97
N ASN A 468 -11.74 -23.28 8.13
CA ASN A 468 -12.00 -22.43 6.98
C ASN A 468 -11.05 -22.75 5.82
N TRP A 469 -11.22 -23.91 5.19
CA TRP A 469 -10.34 -24.36 4.11
C TRP A 469 -10.84 -23.94 2.72
N ASN A 470 -11.15 -22.65 2.53
CA ASN A 470 -11.64 -22.09 1.26
C ASN A 470 -10.88 -20.82 0.86
N LYS A 471 -10.70 -20.57 -0.44
CA LYS A 471 -10.13 -19.30 -0.94
C LYS A 471 -11.11 -18.15 -0.67
N GLN A 472 -10.65 -17.08 -0.03
CA GLN A 472 -11.47 -15.89 0.21
C GLN A 472 -10.62 -14.63 0.51
N SER A 473 -11.27 -13.46 0.53
CA SER A 473 -10.64 -12.20 0.91
C SER A 473 -10.23 -12.17 2.39
N TYR A 474 -9.44 -11.16 2.77
CA TYR A 474 -8.96 -11.00 4.14
C TYR A 474 -10.12 -10.92 5.15
N HIS A 475 -10.10 -11.75 6.18
CA HIS A 475 -11.12 -11.81 7.21
C HIS A 475 -10.56 -12.37 8.53
N SER A 476 -11.39 -12.39 9.58
CA SER A 476 -11.02 -12.83 10.92
C SER A 476 -11.95 -13.93 11.41
N ARG A 477 -11.38 -14.94 12.08
CA ARG A 477 -12.11 -15.98 12.84
C ARG A 477 -11.50 -16.10 14.22
N LEU A 478 -12.28 -15.80 15.26
CA LEU A 478 -11.85 -15.83 16.65
C LEU A 478 -12.72 -16.79 17.46
N ILE A 479 -12.10 -17.50 18.41
CA ILE A 479 -12.76 -18.34 19.42
C ILE A 479 -12.43 -17.84 20.81
N LYS A 480 -13.29 -18.12 21.80
CA LYS A 480 -12.92 -17.94 23.21
C LYS A 480 -12.11 -19.14 23.68
N HIS A 481 -10.93 -18.90 24.26
CA HIS A 481 -10.10 -19.93 24.87
C HIS A 481 -9.72 -19.53 26.30
N ALA A 482 -9.87 -20.47 27.24
CA ALA A 482 -9.50 -20.27 28.64
C ALA A 482 -8.06 -20.74 28.87
N PHE A 483 -7.17 -19.79 29.11
CA PHE A 483 -5.79 -20.06 29.45
C PHE A 483 -5.61 -20.11 30.97
N VAL A 484 -4.81 -21.08 31.42
CA VAL A 484 -4.18 -21.08 32.74
C VAL A 484 -2.76 -20.55 32.57
N LYS A 485 -2.35 -19.64 33.46
CA LYS A 485 -1.00 -19.04 33.45
C LYS A 485 0.08 -20.11 33.26
N ASP A 486 0.93 -19.89 32.26
CA ASP A 486 2.10 -20.69 31.88
C ASP A 486 1.80 -22.17 31.52
N LYS A 487 0.52 -22.57 31.46
CA LYS A 487 0.13 -23.87 30.93
C LYS A 487 0.30 -23.86 29.42
N ALA A 488 1.02 -24.86 28.91
CA ALA A 488 1.17 -25.09 27.49
C ALA A 488 -0.04 -25.85 26.94
N TYR A 489 -0.58 -25.37 25.83
CA TYR A 489 -1.63 -26.01 25.05
C TYR A 489 -1.07 -26.36 23.69
N ALA A 490 -1.28 -27.58 23.19
CA ALA A 490 -0.80 -27.94 21.87
C ALA A 490 -1.56 -27.11 20.82
N ILE A 491 -0.83 -26.50 19.89
CA ILE A 491 -1.40 -25.71 18.80
C ILE A 491 -0.92 -26.24 17.46
N ARG A 492 -1.85 -26.33 16.53
CA ARG A 492 -1.55 -26.52 15.11
C ARG A 492 -2.32 -25.49 14.31
N VAL A 493 -1.62 -24.75 13.46
CA VAL A 493 -2.22 -23.83 12.49
C VAL A 493 -1.87 -24.33 11.11
N GLU A 494 -2.83 -24.29 10.21
CA GLU A 494 -2.66 -24.67 8.81
C GLU A 494 -3.16 -23.55 7.93
N PHE A 495 -2.51 -23.32 6.80
CA PHE A 495 -2.86 -22.28 5.83
C PHE A 495 -2.53 -22.78 4.42
N PHE A 496 -3.31 -22.36 3.42
CA PHE A 496 -2.94 -22.51 2.01
C PHE A 496 -3.14 -21.21 1.24
N GLU A 497 -2.31 -21.04 0.21
CA GLU A 497 -2.36 -19.98 -0.78
C GLU A 497 -2.55 -20.68 -2.15
N PRO A 498 -3.64 -20.42 -2.88
CA PRO A 498 -3.87 -21.01 -4.20
C PRO A 498 -3.45 -20.10 -5.37
N VAL A 499 -3.63 -18.77 -5.24
CA VAL A 499 -3.21 -17.76 -6.23
C VAL A 499 -3.39 -16.34 -5.67
N GLY A 500 -2.34 -15.53 -5.83
CA GLY A 500 -2.30 -14.12 -5.48
C GLY A 500 -1.38 -13.81 -4.30
N ASN A 501 -1.84 -12.91 -3.42
CA ASN A 501 -1.13 -12.55 -2.21
C ASN A 501 -1.62 -13.41 -1.04
N ALA A 502 -0.74 -13.75 -0.11
CA ALA A 502 -1.10 -14.45 1.13
C ALA A 502 -0.81 -13.59 2.35
N ALA A 503 -1.73 -13.57 3.29
CA ALA A 503 -1.57 -12.96 4.59
C ALA A 503 -2.20 -13.85 5.66
N ILE A 504 -1.48 -14.10 6.75
CA ILE A 504 -1.97 -14.91 7.86
C ILE A 504 -1.33 -14.47 9.17
N LYS A 505 -2.16 -14.34 10.20
CA LYS A 505 -1.76 -13.98 11.56
C LYS A 505 -2.43 -14.91 12.56
N LEU A 506 -1.67 -15.39 13.54
CA LEU A 506 -2.21 -15.93 14.78
C LEU A 506 -2.33 -14.80 15.80
N VAL A 507 -3.55 -14.51 16.22
CA VAL A 507 -3.87 -13.33 17.03
C VAL A 507 -4.64 -13.67 18.29
N TRP A 508 -4.53 -12.80 19.30
CA TRP A 508 -5.36 -12.87 20.50
C TRP A 508 -5.68 -11.48 21.07
N ASP A 509 -6.66 -11.39 21.97
CA ASP A 509 -6.98 -10.12 22.67
C ASP A 509 -6.31 -9.95 24.05
N HIS A 510 -5.57 -10.96 24.53
CA HIS A 510 -4.83 -10.87 25.79
C HIS A 510 -3.85 -9.68 25.83
N GLY A 511 -3.09 -9.51 24.75
CA GLY A 511 -2.09 -8.46 24.62
C GLY A 511 -2.62 -7.13 24.07
N VAL A 512 -3.92 -7.03 23.82
CA VAL A 512 -4.53 -5.76 23.40
C VAL A 512 -4.49 -4.81 24.59
N PRO A 513 -3.91 -3.62 24.44
CA PRO A 513 -3.97 -2.61 25.47
C PRO A 513 -5.43 -2.29 25.80
N LYS A 514 -5.85 -2.67 27.00
CA LYS A 514 -7.27 -2.62 27.43
C LYS A 514 -7.82 -1.20 27.53
N ASN A 515 -6.95 -0.19 27.45
CA ASN A 515 -7.34 1.20 27.48
C ASN A 515 -6.35 2.05 26.67
N GLN A 516 -6.81 2.75 25.63
CA GLN A 516 -6.02 3.72 24.90
C GLN A 516 -5.46 4.82 25.82
N ASP A 517 -6.20 5.18 26.88
CA ASP A 517 -5.73 6.14 27.88
C ASP A 517 -4.49 5.64 28.61
N GLU A 518 -4.32 4.32 28.77
CA GLU A 518 -3.13 3.76 29.40
C GLU A 518 -1.91 3.90 28.48
N LEU A 519 -2.07 3.66 27.18
CA LEU A 519 -1.00 3.89 26.21
C LEU A 519 -0.62 5.37 26.13
N ILE A 520 -1.62 6.26 26.22
CA ILE A 520 -1.40 7.71 26.31
C ILE A 520 -0.66 8.05 27.61
N ARG A 521 -1.06 7.51 28.77
CA ARG A 521 -0.36 7.71 30.04
C ARG A 521 1.09 7.24 29.99
N GLN A 522 1.36 6.11 29.35
CA GLN A 522 2.73 5.61 29.14
C GLN A 522 3.55 6.55 28.25
N ALA A 523 2.97 7.05 27.16
CA ALA A 523 3.61 8.04 26.30
C ALA A 523 3.91 9.36 27.04
N VAL A 524 2.96 9.86 27.83
CA VAL A 524 3.13 11.05 28.69
C VAL A 524 4.21 10.81 29.76
N SER A 525 4.24 9.63 30.37
CA SER A 525 5.28 9.25 31.35
C SER A 525 6.68 9.22 30.71
N ALA A 526 6.81 8.70 29.48
CA ALA A 526 8.08 8.72 28.74
C ALA A 526 8.51 10.15 28.38
N ALA A 527 7.57 10.98 27.90
CA ALA A 527 7.82 12.38 27.55
C ALA A 527 8.27 13.22 28.76
N SER A 528 7.58 13.09 29.90
CA SER A 528 7.88 13.87 31.12
C SER A 528 9.24 13.55 31.75
N LYS A 529 9.82 12.38 31.44
CA LYS A 529 11.16 11.96 31.91
C LYS A 529 12.28 12.27 30.91
N SER A 530 11.95 12.90 29.78
CA SER A 530 12.87 13.16 28.68
C SER A 530 13.10 14.65 28.46
N GLU A 531 14.28 15.04 27.98
CA GLU A 531 14.56 16.44 27.62
C GLU A 531 13.77 16.89 26.39
N ILE A 532 13.41 15.93 25.52
CA ILE A 532 12.56 16.16 24.36
C ILE A 532 11.71 14.92 24.06
N ALA A 533 10.50 15.14 23.55
CA ALA A 533 9.66 14.12 22.96
C ALA A 533 9.57 14.31 21.44
N ILE A 534 9.77 13.23 20.70
CA ILE A 534 9.57 13.13 19.26
C ILE A 534 8.35 12.26 19.04
N ILE A 535 7.24 12.88 18.66
CA ILE A 535 5.98 12.18 18.36
C ILE A 535 5.94 11.93 16.85
N VAL A 536 5.85 10.67 16.47
CA VAL A 536 5.70 10.23 15.08
C VAL A 536 4.26 9.78 14.89
N ALA A 537 3.54 10.50 14.05
CA ALA A 537 2.17 10.19 13.67
C ALA A 537 2.06 10.15 12.15
N GLY A 538 1.09 9.39 11.67
CA GLY A 538 0.77 9.24 10.26
C GLY A 538 -0.71 8.95 10.08
N ILE A 539 -1.10 8.72 8.83
CA ILE A 539 -2.47 8.43 8.42
C ILE A 539 -2.57 7.02 7.80
N HIS A 540 -3.80 6.58 7.59
CA HIS A 540 -4.08 5.41 6.78
C HIS A 540 -4.29 5.86 5.34
N GLU A 541 -3.57 5.23 4.41
CA GLU A 541 -3.53 5.56 2.98
C GLU A 541 -3.59 4.23 2.21
N GLY A 542 -4.14 4.26 1.00
CA GLY A 542 -4.15 3.09 0.12
C GLY A 542 -5.13 3.22 -1.05
N GLU A 543 -4.80 2.52 -2.14
CA GLU A 543 -5.72 2.33 -3.27
C GLU A 543 -7.08 1.82 -2.78
N PHE A 544 -8.15 2.46 -3.24
CA PHE A 544 -9.54 2.21 -2.81
C PHE A 544 -9.83 2.47 -1.31
N GLN A 545 -9.03 3.28 -0.62
CA GLN A 545 -9.18 3.62 0.80
C GLN A 545 -9.13 5.15 1.02
N ASP A 546 -10.20 5.84 0.56
CA ASP A 546 -10.35 7.30 0.63
C ASP A 546 -10.89 7.84 1.97
#